data_AF-A0A5D4MBE0-F1
#
_entry.id   AF-A0A5D4MBE0-F1
#
_cell.length_a   1.000
_cell.length_b   1.000
_cell.length_c   1.000
_cell.angle_alpha   90.00
_cell.angle_beta   90.00
_cell.angle_gamma   90.00
#
_symmetry.space_group_name_H-M   'P 1'
#
loop_
_entity.id
_entity.type
_entity.pdbx_description
1 polymer ?
#
loop_
_entity_poly.entity_id
_entity_poly.type
_entity_poly.pdbx_seq_one_letter_code
_entity_poly.pdbx_strand_id
1 'polypeptide(L)'
;MQQEQGNQQQGVMQQPPQVLTTKDSMYLNDMLSWNLLAMKKAHFAASHCQDAELKAEIDKCGQMHQRHYEQILAHLNPGNTGQAPTTM
;
A
#
# COMPACT_ATOMS: atom_id res chain seq x y z
N MET A 1 -55.69 -3.47 -4.22
CA MET A 1 -54.67 -2.54 -3.71
C MET A 1 -53.33 -3.25 -3.74
N GLN A 2 -52.47 -2.85 -4.67
CA GLN A 2 -51.13 -3.39 -4.90
C GLN A 2 -50.15 -2.41 -4.23
N GLN A 3 -49.29 -2.91 -3.34
CA GLN A 3 -48.31 -2.09 -2.63
C GLN A 3 -46.93 -2.42 -3.19
N GLU A 4 -46.36 -1.43 -3.87
CA GLU A 4 -45.11 -1.48 -4.60
C GLU A 4 -43.89 -1.56 -3.67
N GLN A 5 -42.99 -2.44 -4.10
CA GLN A 5 -41.67 -2.76 -3.56
C GLN A 5 -40.68 -1.63 -3.89
N GLY A 6 -40.29 -0.85 -2.87
CA GLY A 6 -39.24 0.17 -2.99
C GLY A 6 -37.85 -0.48 -3.06
N ASN A 7 -37.33 -0.61 -4.27
CA ASN A 7 -35.98 -1.10 -4.56
C ASN A 7 -34.93 -0.01 -4.24
N GLN A 8 -34.24 -0.12 -3.10
CA GLN A 8 -33.10 0.73 -2.76
C GLN A 8 -31.88 0.34 -3.62
N GLN A 9 -31.67 1.03 -4.74
CA GLN A 9 -30.38 1.07 -5.43
C GLN A 9 -29.35 1.76 -4.53
N GLN A 10 -28.57 0.97 -3.80
CA GLN A 10 -27.37 1.42 -3.11
C GLN A 10 -26.34 1.89 -4.15
N GLY A 11 -26.08 3.20 -4.20
CA GLY A 11 -25.10 3.80 -5.10
C GLY A 11 -23.70 3.22 -4.87
N VAL A 12 -23.09 2.72 -5.93
CA VAL A 12 -21.68 2.29 -5.93
C VAL A 12 -20.81 3.53 -5.70
N MET A 13 -20.03 3.55 -4.62
CA MET A 13 -19.07 4.63 -4.37
C MET A 13 -17.93 4.53 -5.39
N GLN A 14 -17.80 5.56 -6.24
CA GLN A 14 -16.76 5.65 -7.27
C GLN A 14 -15.38 5.99 -6.66
N GLN A 15 -15.35 6.68 -5.52
CA GLN A 15 -14.13 7.17 -4.89
C GLN A 15 -14.22 7.06 -3.36
N PRO A 16 -13.12 6.75 -2.66
CA PRO A 16 -13.13 6.69 -1.21
C PRO A 16 -13.32 8.09 -0.59
N PRO A 17 -13.92 8.17 0.62
CA PRO A 17 -13.99 9.41 1.38
C PRO A 17 -12.60 10.01 1.65
N GLN A 18 -12.51 11.34 1.67
CA GLN A 18 -11.26 12.09 1.94
C GLN A 18 -10.85 12.12 3.42
N VAL A 19 -11.60 11.44 4.29
CA VAL A 19 -11.34 11.39 5.73
C VAL A 19 -10.76 10.03 6.09
N LEU A 20 -9.62 10.04 6.79
CA LEU A 20 -9.09 8.84 7.43
C LEU A 20 -9.73 8.68 8.79
N THR A 21 -10.32 7.52 9.03
CA THR A 21 -10.78 7.14 10.37
C THR A 21 -9.60 6.71 11.23
N THR A 22 -9.82 6.58 12.54
CA THR A 22 -8.83 5.99 13.45
C THR A 22 -8.46 4.56 13.01
N LYS A 23 -9.44 3.78 12.56
CA LYS A 23 -9.22 2.41 12.09
C LYS A 23 -8.32 2.39 10.85
N ASP A 24 -8.55 3.29 9.90
CA ASP A 24 -7.71 3.40 8.69
C ASP A 24 -6.27 3.77 9.06
N SER A 25 -6.11 4.72 9.99
CA SER A 25 -4.79 5.13 10.51
C SER A 25 -4.04 3.97 11.17
N MET A 26 -4.73 3.12 11.92
CA MET A 26 -4.13 1.92 12.53
C MET A 26 -3.66 0.92 11.47
N TYR A 27 -4.49 0.63 10.46
CA TYR A 27 -4.09 -0.25 9.36
C TYR A 27 -2.93 0.30 8.55
N LEU A 28 -2.92 1.61 8.27
CA LEU A 28 -1.81 2.26 7.57
C LEU A 28 -0.50 2.17 8.36
N ASN A 29 -0.56 2.35 9.69
CA ASN A 29 0.60 2.19 10.55
C ASN A 29 1.15 0.75 10.53
N ASP A 30 0.26 -0.25 10.56
CA ASP A 30 0.65 -1.66 10.42
C ASP A 30 1.30 -1.93 9.06
N MET A 31 0.70 -1.44 7.95
CA MET A 31 1.26 -1.60 6.61
C MET A 31 2.65 -0.96 6.46
N LEU A 32 2.84 0.23 7.01
CA LEU A 32 4.14 0.91 7.03
C LEU A 32 5.16 0.08 7.84
N SER A 33 4.77 -0.38 9.02
CA SER A 33 5.63 -1.19 9.89
C SER A 33 6.03 -2.51 9.25
N TRP A 34 5.08 -3.19 8.61
CA TRP A 34 5.32 -4.47 7.92
C TRP A 34 6.25 -4.32 6.73
N ASN A 35 6.06 -3.31 5.87
CA ASN A 35 6.95 -3.09 4.73
C ASN A 35 8.37 -2.71 5.19
N LEU A 36 8.51 -1.84 6.19
CA LEU A 36 9.81 -1.46 6.76
C LEU A 36 10.54 -2.67 7.36
N LEU A 37 9.83 -3.52 8.10
CA LEU A 37 10.42 -4.73 8.69
C LEU A 37 10.81 -5.73 7.60
N ALA A 38 9.95 -5.94 6.61
CA ALA A 38 10.18 -6.89 5.53
C ALA A 38 11.40 -6.50 4.70
N MET A 39 11.55 -5.22 4.29
CA MET A 39 12.72 -4.78 3.52
C MET A 39 14.03 -4.93 4.32
N LYS A 40 14.01 -4.66 5.63
CA LYS A 40 15.17 -4.86 6.52
C LYS A 40 15.55 -6.34 6.64
N LYS A 41 14.56 -7.21 6.81
CA LYS A 41 14.78 -8.67 6.88
C LYS A 41 15.28 -9.23 5.56
N ALA A 42 14.74 -8.77 4.44
CA ALA A 42 15.20 -9.16 3.11
C ALA A 42 16.67 -8.75 2.91
N HIS A 43 17.01 -7.50 3.20
CA HIS A 43 18.40 -7.03 3.11
C HIS A 43 19.35 -7.85 4.00
N PHE A 44 18.96 -8.11 5.24
CA PHE A 44 19.74 -8.97 6.14
C PHE A 44 19.88 -10.40 5.60
N ALA A 45 18.83 -11.00 5.05
CA ALA A 45 18.91 -12.34 4.48
C ALA A 45 19.82 -12.39 3.25
N ALA A 46 19.70 -11.41 2.35
CA ALA A 46 20.55 -11.28 1.15
C ALA A 46 22.04 -11.10 1.51
N SER A 47 22.35 -10.40 2.61
CA SER A 47 23.74 -10.21 3.06
C SER A 47 24.40 -11.50 3.57
N HIS A 48 23.59 -12.50 3.97
CA HIS A 48 24.08 -13.80 4.46
C HIS A 48 23.84 -14.94 3.45
N CYS A 49 23.27 -14.64 2.28
CA CYS A 49 23.03 -15.61 1.22
C CYS A 49 24.27 -15.77 0.32
N GLN A 50 24.68 -17.00 0.08
CA GLN A 50 25.83 -17.33 -0.77
C GLN A 50 25.41 -17.63 -2.21
N ASP A 51 24.19 -18.14 -2.39
CA ASP A 51 23.62 -18.41 -3.70
C ASP A 51 23.25 -17.09 -4.38
N ALA A 52 23.82 -16.86 -5.57
CA ALA A 52 23.68 -15.59 -6.29
C ALA A 52 22.25 -15.37 -6.82
N GLU A 53 21.56 -16.44 -7.24
CA GLU A 53 20.20 -16.34 -7.77
C GLU A 53 19.20 -16.06 -6.65
N LEU A 54 19.33 -16.78 -5.52
CA LEU A 54 18.50 -16.52 -4.34
C LEU A 54 18.75 -15.13 -3.78
N LYS A 55 20.00 -14.69 -3.69
CA LYS A 55 20.32 -13.34 -3.24
C LYS A 55 19.62 -12.28 -4.08
N ALA A 56 19.66 -12.41 -5.40
CA ALA A 56 19.03 -11.46 -6.32
C ALA A 56 17.50 -11.39 -6.11
N GLU A 57 16.84 -12.54 -5.92
CA GLU A 57 15.40 -12.56 -5.69
C GLU A 57 15.01 -12.01 -4.30
N ILE A 58 15.84 -12.25 -3.27
CA ILE A 58 15.65 -11.66 -1.93
C ILE A 58 15.81 -10.13 -2.01
N ASP A 59 16.83 -9.63 -2.70
CA ASP A 59 17.05 -8.17 -2.85
C ASP A 59 15.88 -7.52 -3.60
N LYS A 60 15.37 -8.16 -4.65
CA LYS A 60 14.19 -7.71 -5.40
C LYS A 60 12.93 -7.67 -4.52
N CYS A 61 12.74 -8.67 -3.66
CA CYS A 61 11.66 -8.68 -2.67
C CYS A 61 11.79 -7.49 -1.69
N GLY A 62 13.00 -7.22 -1.20
CA GLY A 62 13.28 -6.07 -0.35
C GLY A 62 12.96 -4.74 -1.02
N GLN A 63 13.36 -4.56 -2.29
CA GLN A 63 13.08 -3.36 -3.08
C GLN A 63 11.58 -3.16 -3.32
N MET A 64 10.84 -4.24 -3.57
CA MET A 64 9.38 -4.16 -3.70
C MET A 64 8.73 -3.63 -2.41
N HIS A 65 9.13 -4.13 -1.24
CA HIS A 65 8.62 -3.64 0.04
C HIS A 65 8.98 -2.18 0.31
N GLN A 66 10.20 -1.76 -0.05
CA GLN A 66 10.60 -0.36 0.01
C GLN A 66 9.68 0.53 -0.84
N ARG A 67 9.44 0.15 -2.10
CA ARG A 67 8.55 0.90 -3.00
C ARG A 67 7.15 1.03 -2.43
N HIS A 68 6.59 -0.05 -1.86
CA HIS A 68 5.27 0.01 -1.25
C HIS A 68 5.22 0.95 -0.04
N TYR A 69 6.27 0.96 0.79
CA TYR A 69 6.38 1.89 1.90
C TYR A 69 6.37 3.36 1.42
N GLU A 70 7.19 3.66 0.41
CA GLU A 70 7.28 5.00 -0.19
C GLU A 70 5.96 5.44 -0.84
N GLN A 71 5.26 4.52 -1.51
CA GLN A 71 3.94 4.79 -2.10
C GLN A 71 2.90 5.16 -1.04
N ILE A 72 2.84 4.41 0.07
CA ILE A 72 1.92 4.74 1.18
C ILE A 72 2.25 6.13 1.74
N LEU A 73 3.53 6.43 1.98
CA LEU A 73 3.94 7.75 2.47
C LEU A 73 3.59 8.89 1.52
N ALA A 74 3.70 8.69 0.20
CA ALA A 74 3.32 9.68 -0.79
C ALA A 74 1.82 10.01 -0.72
N HIS A 75 0.95 9.01 -0.47
CA HIS A 75 -0.48 9.22 -0.28
C HIS A 75 -0.80 9.96 1.03
N LEU A 76 -0.01 9.78 2.08
CA LEU A 76 -0.21 10.45 3.38
C LEU A 76 0.33 11.89 3.41
N ASN A 77 1.31 12.21 2.55
CA ASN A 77 1.90 13.54 2.42
C ASN A 77 1.64 14.15 1.03
N PRO A 78 0.39 14.54 0.72
CA PRO A 78 0.04 15.08 -0.59
C PRO A 78 0.82 16.36 -0.95
N GLY A 79 1.30 17.12 0.05
CA GLY A 79 2.15 18.30 -0.16
C GLY A 79 3.59 18.02 -0.61
N ASN A 80 4.02 16.75 -0.64
CA ASN A 80 5.36 16.33 -1.09
C ASN A 80 5.35 15.69 -2.50
N THR A 81 4.21 15.74 -3.20
CA THR A 81 4.07 15.20 -4.56
C THR A 81 4.64 16.17 -5.60
N GLY A 82 5.97 16.25 -5.65
CA GLY A 82 6.64 16.65 -6.88
C GLY A 82 6.39 15.60 -7.95
N GLN A 83 5.45 15.89 -8.86
CA GLN A 83 5.12 15.15 -10.09
C GLN A 83 4.52 13.75 -9.86
N ALA A 84 3.20 13.66 -10.04
CA ALA A 84 2.53 12.41 -10.34
C ALA A 84 3.07 11.83 -11.67
N PRO A 85 3.29 10.51 -11.79
CA PRO A 85 3.56 9.89 -13.07
C PRO A 85 2.32 10.09 -13.95
N THR A 86 2.49 10.87 -15.02
CA THR A 86 1.50 11.02 -16.08
C THR A 86 1.49 9.70 -16.86
N THR A 87 0.52 8.85 -16.59
CA THR A 87 0.21 7.72 -17.47
C THR A 87 -0.50 8.28 -18.69
N MET A 88 0.14 8.19 -19.87
CA MET A 88 -0.49 8.33 -21.18
C MET A 88 -1.25 7.06 -21.55
#